data_AF-A0A9P8C220-F1
#
_entry.id   AF-A0A9P8C220-F1
#
_cell.length_a   1.000
_cell.length_b   1.000
_cell.length_c   1.000
_cell.angle_alpha   90.00
_cell.angle_beta   90.00
_cell.angle_gamma   90.00
#
_symmetry.space_group_name_H-M   'P 1'
#
loop_
_entity.id
_entity.type
_entity.pdbx_description
1 polymer ?
#
loop_
_entity_poly.entity_id
_entity_poly.type
_entity_poly.pdbx_seq_one_letter_code
_entity_poly.pdbx_strand_id
1 'polypeptide(L)' 'KRINARITRRKDTLISKAHDLAALGDLDVAVIVRIRRNGRIYAYDSVDLDSWPPSKEQI' A
#
# COMPACT_ATOMS: atom_id res chain seq x y z
N LYS A 1 -7.93 -2.53 22.35
CA LYS A 1 -8.04 -1.23 21.63
C LYS A 1 -6.69 -0.64 21.18
N ARG A 2 -5.64 -0.58 22.03
CA ARG A 2 -4.35 0.12 21.74
C ARG A 2 -3.49 -0.46 20.59
N ILE A 3 -3.49 -1.79 20.40
CA ILE A 3 -2.74 -2.47 19.33
C ILE A 3 -3.27 -2.10 17.94
N ASN A 4 -4.59 -2.04 17.77
CA ASN A 4 -5.21 -1.68 16.50
C ASN A 4 -4.82 -0.27 16.07
N ALA A 5 -4.82 0.69 17.00
CA ALA A 5 -4.41 2.07 16.72
C ALA A 5 -2.91 2.20 16.36
N ARG A 6 -2.05 1.29 16.84
CA ARG A 6 -0.63 1.25 16.46
C ARG A 6 -0.43 0.66 15.07
N ILE A 7 -1.19 -0.39 14.73
CA ILE A 7 -1.15 -1.01 13.40
C ILE A 7 -1.67 -0.02 12.34
N THR A 8 -2.78 0.68 12.62
CA THR A 8 -3.30 1.72 11.73
C THR A 8 -2.24 2.79 11.45
N ARG A 9 -1.62 3.36 12.50
CA ARG A 9 -0.57 4.37 12.33
C ARG A 9 0.62 3.88 11.50
N ARG A 10 1.10 2.66 11.74
CA ARG A 10 2.24 2.10 10.98
C ARG A 10 1.88 1.85 9.51
N LYS A 11 0.67 1.38 9.27
CA LYS A 11 0.15 1.20 7.91
C LYS A 11 0.08 2.56 7.21
N ASP A 12 -0.48 3.59 7.85
CA ASP A 12 -0.58 4.92 7.25
C ASP A 12 0.81 5.51 6.94
N THR A 13 1.78 5.36 7.86
CA THR A 13 3.19 5.74 7.61
C THR A 13 3.81 4.98 6.44
N LEU A 14 3.52 3.68 6.29
CA LEU A 14 4.03 2.88 5.17
C LEU A 14 3.50 3.41 3.84
N ILE A 15 2.21 3.73 3.77
CA ILE A 15 1.60 4.31 2.57
C ILE A 15 2.20 5.68 2.26
N SER A 16 2.36 6.55 3.26
CA SER A 16 3.02 7.85 3.06
C SER A 16 4.44 7.71 2.52
N LYS A 17 5.20 6.70 2.98
CA LYS A 17 6.56 6.47 2.48
C LYS A 17 6.61 5.90 1.07
N ALA A 18 5.65 5.04 0.72
CA ALA A 18 5.50 4.55 -0.64
C ALA A 18 5.17 5.69 -1.61
N HIS A 19 4.27 6.60 -1.20
CA HIS A 19 3.97 7.81 -1.94
C HIS A 19 5.16 8.75 -2.08
N ASP A 20 5.89 9.03 -1.00
CA ASP A 20 7.12 9.83 -1.04
C ASP A 20 8.14 9.22 -2.03
N LEU A 21 8.30 7.90 -2.02
CA LEU A 21 9.23 7.19 -2.89
C LEU A 21 8.85 7.31 -4.37
N ALA A 22 7.57 7.11 -4.69
CA ALA A 22 7.06 7.26 -6.05
C ALA A 22 7.27 8.69 -6.56
N ALA A 23 6.89 9.69 -5.75
CA ALA A 23 6.97 11.09 -6.11
C ALA A 23 8.42 11.62 -6.25
N LEU A 24 9.35 11.15 -5.39
CA LEU A 24 10.75 11.59 -5.44
C LEU A 24 11.57 10.83 -6.49
N GLY A 25 11.21 9.58 -6.75
CA GLY A 25 11.99 8.67 -7.59
C GLY A 25 11.55 8.60 -9.06
N ASP A 26 10.37 9.15 -9.39
CA ASP A 26 9.70 8.91 -10.68
C ASP A 26 9.55 7.40 -10.96
N LEU A 27 9.03 6.68 -9.95
CA LEU A 27 8.88 5.23 -9.93
C LEU A 27 7.43 4.82 -9.69
N ASP A 28 7.04 3.71 -10.30
CA ASP A 28 5.79 3.02 -9.98
C ASP A 28 5.99 2.19 -8.71
N VAL A 29 5.16 2.43 -7.70
CA VAL A 29 5.23 1.79 -6.37
C VAL A 29 3.88 1.26 -5.98
N ALA A 30 3.82 -0.05 -5.78
CA ALA A 30 2.65 -0.73 -5.23
C ALA A 30 2.92 -1.32 -3.85
N VAL A 31 1.96 -1.18 -2.93
CA VAL A 31 2.02 -1.76 -1.58
C VAL A 31 0.75 -2.57 -1.30
N ILE A 32 0.94 -3.86 -0.98
CA ILE A 32 -0.15 -4.75 -0.56
C ILE A 32 0.06 -5.15 0.91
N VAL A 33 -0.91 -4.83 1.76
CA VAL A 33 -0.92 -5.21 3.18
C VAL A 33 -2.09 -6.14 3.47
N ARG A 34 -1.78 -7.41 3.78
CA ARG A 34 -2.76 -8.39 4.25
C ARG A 34 -2.75 -8.51 5.77
N ILE A 35 -3.85 -8.15 6.42
CA ILE A 35 -4.03 -8.35 7.85
C ILE A 35 -4.43 -9.81 8.12
N ARG A 36 -3.47 -10.62 8.59
CA ARG A 36 -3.68 -12.05 8.89
C ARG A 36 -4.86 -12.32 9.83
N ARG A 37 -5.10 -11.42 10.80
CA ARG A 37 -6.14 -11.58 11.82
C ARG A 37 -7.58 -11.60 11.27
N ASN A 38 -7.86 -10.82 10.23
CA ASN A 38 -9.23 -10.66 9.72
C ASN A 38 -9.31 -10.81 8.20
N GLY A 39 -8.22 -11.22 7.54
CA GLY A 39 -8.15 -11.43 6.11
C GLY A 39 -8.20 -10.16 5.25
N ARG A 40 -8.33 -8.96 5.85
CA ARG A 40 -8.47 -7.71 5.08
C ARG A 40 -7.19 -7.38 4.31
N ILE A 41 -7.36 -6.93 3.08
CA ILE A 41 -6.29 -6.49 2.20
C ILE A 41 -6.42 -4.98 2.01
N TYR A 42 -5.31 -4.27 2.11
CA TYR A 42 -5.17 -2.88 1.69
C TYR A 42 -4.18 -2.84 0.55
N ALA A 43 -4.54 -2.15 -0.52
CA ALA A 43 -3.67 -1.88 -1.64
C ALA A 43 -3.47 -0.37 -1.76
N TYR A 44 -2.25 0.01 -2.10
CA TYR A 44 -1.87 1.34 -2.54
C TYR A 44 -1.09 1.18 -3.84
N ASP A 45 -1.37 2.05 -4.79
CA ASP A 45 -0.65 2.19 -6.04
C ASP A 45 -0.36 3.68 -6.25
N SER A 46 0.83 4.00 -6.74
CA SER A 46 1.23 5.36 -7.09
C SER A 46 0.76 5.78 -8.49
N VAL A 47 0.32 4.83 -9.30
CA VAL A 47 -0.20 5.08 -10.66
C VAL A 47 -1.72 5.21 -10.60
N ASP A 48 -2.25 6.18 -11.36
CA ASP A 48 -3.68 6.51 -11.40
C ASP A 48 -4.60 5.28 -11.49
N LEU A 49 -5.65 5.34 -10.67
CA LEU A 49 -6.46 4.25 -10.10
C LEU A 49 -7.33 3.40 -11.04
N ASP A 50 -7.16 3.46 -12.36
CA ASP A 50 -8.08 2.77 -13.30
C ASP A 50 -7.68 1.33 -13.63
N SER A 51 -6.48 0.87 -13.27
CA SER A 51 -6.00 -0.48 -13.62
C SER A 51 -5.21 -1.14 -12.50
N TRP A 52 -5.87 -1.36 -11.35
CA TRP A 52 -5.35 -2.20 -10.28
C TRP A 52 -6.28 -3.40 -10.01
N PRO A 53 -5.77 -4.64 -9.81
CA PRO A 53 -4.36 -5.05 -9.74
C PRO A 53 -3.69 -5.21 -11.12
N PRO A 54 -2.35 -5.08 -11.21
CA PRO A 54 -1.60 -5.42 -12.40
C PRO A 54 -1.89 -6.86 -12.78
N SER A 55 -2.06 -7.09 -14.07
CA SER A 55 -2.13 -8.43 -14.63
C SER A 55 -0.85 -9.20 -14.25
N LYS A 56 -0.94 -10.53 -14.15
CA LYS A 56 0.21 -11.41 -13.82
C LYS A 56 1.42 -11.21 -14.74
N GLU A 57 1.23 -10.60 -15.89
CA GLU A 57 2.24 -10.35 -16.92
C GLU A 57 3.12 -9.11 -16.60
N GLN A 58 2.74 -8.31 -15.61
CA GLN A 58 3.42 -7.07 -15.20
C GLN A 58 4.25 -7.21 -13.92
N ILE A 59 4.38 -8.44 -13.38
CA ILE A 59 5.25 -8.79 -12.23
C ILE A 59 6.43 -9.61 -12.76
#